data_AF-A0A1W9TTB5-F1
#
_entry.id   AF-A0A1W9TTB5-F1
#
_cell.length_a   1.000
_cell.length_b   1.000
_cell.length_c   1.000
_cell.angle_alpha   90.00
_cell.angle_beta   90.00
_cell.angle_gamma   90.00
#
_symmetry.space_group_name_H-M   'P 1'
#
loop_
_entity.id
_entity.type
_entity.pdbx_description
1 polymer ?
#
loop_
_entity_poly.entity_id
_entity_poly.type
_entity_poly.pdbx_seq_one_letter_code
_entity_poly.pdbx_strand_id
1 'polypeptide(L)'
;MGIMIQKKITIKKEQGDFLATCKEIGFTDQSSLVRAALDVFIKEIKRKQRRNKISQKAGELATLYKEDANLTVFTTIDGDDLHETG
;
A
#
# COMPACT_ATOMS: atom_id res chain seq x y z
N MET A 1 6.67 13.55 -24.15
CA MET A 1 8.06 13.10 -23.88
C MET A 1 8.41 13.50 -22.46
N GLY A 2 8.80 12.55 -21.61
CA GLY A 2 9.27 12.86 -20.25
C GLY A 2 10.66 13.51 -20.29
N ILE A 3 10.97 14.37 -19.32
CA ILE A 3 12.28 15.01 -19.20
C ILE A 3 13.29 13.99 -18.65
N MET A 4 14.38 13.74 -19.36
CA MET A 4 15.48 12.89 -18.86
C MET A 4 16.40 13.71 -17.96
N ILE A 5 16.50 13.33 -16.69
CA ILE A 5 17.38 14.00 -15.72
C ILE A 5 18.65 13.15 -15.54
N GLN A 6 19.82 13.77 -15.73
CA GLN A 6 21.10 13.13 -15.48
C GLN A 6 21.68 13.62 -14.16
N LYS A 7 22.09 12.68 -13.30
CA LYS A 7 22.75 12.97 -12.03
C LYS A 7 23.93 12.03 -11.83
N LYS A 8 25.03 12.57 -11.30
CA LYS A 8 26.17 11.81 -10.82
C LYS A 8 25.96 11.52 -9.34
N ILE A 9 26.20 10.28 -8.93
CA ILE A 9 26.11 9.85 -7.54
C ILE A 9 27.44 9.24 -7.12
N THR A 10 27.75 9.34 -5.83
CA THR A 10 28.87 8.63 -5.22
C THR A 10 28.29 7.50 -4.40
N ILE A 11 28.85 6.31 -4.55
CA ILE A 11 28.43 5.08 -3.88
C ILE A 11 29.60 4.43 -3.18
N LYS A 12 29.32 3.50 -2.26
CA LYS A 12 30.37 2.69 -1.63
C LYS A 12 31.03 1.79 -2.67
N LYS A 13 32.29 1.43 -2.43
CA LYS A 13 33.04 0.54 -3.32
C LYS A 13 32.31 -0.78 -3.59
N GLU A 14 31.84 -1.45 -2.53
CA GLU A 14 31.09 -2.71 -2.60
C GLU A 14 29.84 -2.60 -3.51
N GLN A 15 29.16 -1.45 -3.50
CA GLN A 15 28.01 -1.19 -4.37
C GLN A 15 28.45 -1.00 -5.82
N GLY A 16 29.59 -0.34 -6.05
CA GLY A 16 30.19 -0.21 -7.38
C GLY A 16 30.62 -1.55 -7.96
N ASP A 17 31.24 -2.40 -7.13
CA ASP A 17 31.66 -3.75 -7.51
C ASP A 17 30.46 -4.62 -7.89
N PHE A 18 29.35 -4.53 -7.14
CA PHE A 18 28.08 -5.15 -7.52
C PHE A 18 27.53 -4.61 -8.85
N LEU A 19 27.55 -3.29 -9.07
CA LEU A 19 27.06 -2.73 -10.34
C LEU A 19 27.94 -3.14 -11.53
N ALA A 20 29.22 -3.45 -11.32
CA ALA A 20 30.11 -3.92 -12.38
C ALA A 20 29.65 -5.26 -12.99
N THR A 21 28.93 -6.10 -12.24
CA THR A 21 28.37 -7.37 -12.74
C THR A 21 27.09 -7.18 -13.56
N CYS A 22 26.65 -5.95 -13.83
CA CYS A 22 25.39 -5.66 -14.53
C CYS A 22 25.18 -6.44 -15.83
N LYS A 23 26.24 -6.67 -16.61
CA LYS A 23 26.17 -7.43 -17.87
C LYS A 23 25.86 -8.91 -17.65
N GLU A 24 26.40 -9.51 -16.57
CA GLU A 24 26.14 -10.91 -16.20
C GLU A 24 24.67 -11.10 -15.80
N ILE A 25 24.05 -10.04 -15.26
CA ILE A 25 22.64 -10.00 -14.86
C ILE A 25 21.72 -9.64 -16.06
N GLY A 26 22.29 -9.39 -17.25
CA GLY A 26 21.55 -9.12 -18.48
C GLY A 26 21.21 -7.64 -18.72
N PHE A 27 21.84 -6.71 -18.00
CA PHE A 27 21.71 -5.27 -18.25
C PHE A 27 22.78 -4.75 -19.21
N THR A 28 22.41 -3.79 -20.06
CA THR A 28 23.30 -3.16 -21.03
C THR A 28 24.41 -2.33 -20.37
N ASP A 29 24.07 -1.65 -19.29
CA ASP A 29 24.93 -0.73 -18.55
C ASP A 29 24.47 -0.58 -17.09
N GLN A 30 25.37 -0.07 -16.25
CA GLN A 30 25.11 0.14 -14.83
C GLN A 30 23.94 1.08 -14.56
N SER A 31 23.76 2.13 -15.38
CA SER A 31 22.67 3.08 -15.17
C SER A 31 21.32 2.44 -15.44
N SER A 32 21.24 1.55 -16.43
CA SER A 32 20.02 0.78 -16.71
C SER A 32 19.64 -0.16 -15.56
N LEU A 33 20.61 -0.83 -14.94
CA LEU A 33 20.38 -1.62 -13.73
C LEU A 33 19.86 -0.75 -12.57
N VAL A 34 20.52 0.39 -12.32
CA VAL A 34 20.13 1.32 -11.25
C VAL A 34 18.71 1.86 -11.46
N ARG A 35 18.36 2.25 -12.69
CA ARG A 35 17.00 2.73 -13.02
C ARG A 35 15.96 1.64 -12.77
N ALA A 36 16.22 0.41 -13.18
CA ALA A 36 15.30 -0.71 -12.96
C ALA A 36 15.11 -1.00 -11.46
N ALA A 37 16.20 -1.00 -10.68
CA ALA A 37 16.13 -1.18 -9.23
C ALA A 37 15.33 -0.05 -8.55
N LEU A 38 15.52 1.20 -8.97
CA LEU A 38 14.76 2.34 -8.47
C LEU A 38 13.28 2.23 -8.80
N ASP A 39 12.92 1.80 -10.01
CA ASP A 39 11.52 1.60 -10.39
C ASP A 39 10.82 0.56 -9.52
N VAL A 40 11.50 -0.55 -9.22
CA VAL A 40 11.00 -1.58 -8.30
C VAL A 40 10.82 -0.99 -6.90
N PHE A 41 11.86 -0.32 -6.38
CA PHE A 41 11.82 0.29 -5.06
C PHE A 41 10.70 1.32 -4.89
N ILE A 42 10.51 2.20 -5.89
CA ILE A 42 9.42 3.19 -5.91
C ILE A 42 8.06 2.50 -5.89
N LYS A 43 7.87 1.44 -6.70
CA LYS A 43 6.61 0.67 -6.72
C LYS A 43 6.34 0.03 -5.36
N GLU A 44 7.35 -0.51 -4.70
CA GLU A 44 7.22 -1.11 -3.38
C GLU A 44 6.85 -0.09 -2.29
N ILE A 45 7.49 1.08 -2.28
CA ILE A 45 7.13 2.18 -1.38
C ILE A 45 5.67 2.58 -1.59
N LYS A 46 5.25 2.79 -2.83
CA LYS A 46 3.85 3.16 -3.16
C LYS A 46 2.87 2.09 -2.71
N ARG A 47 3.20 0.80 -2.88
CA ARG A 47 2.39 -0.33 -2.40
C ARG A 47 2.30 -0.33 -0.86
N LYS A 48 3.41 -0.13 -0.16
CA LYS A 48 3.44 -0.06 1.31
C LYS A 48 2.59 1.10 1.83
N GLN A 49 2.74 2.29 1.24
CA GLN A 49 1.91 3.45 1.59
C GLN A 49 0.42 3.19 1.35
N ARG A 50 0.06 2.54 0.23
CA ARG A 50 -1.33 2.17 -0.05
C ARG A 50 -1.88 1.19 1.00
N ARG A 51 -1.12 0.15 1.34
CA ARG A 51 -1.52 -0.81 2.39
C ARG A 51 -1.72 -0.14 3.74
N ASN A 52 -0.83 0.77 4.13
CA ASN A 52 -0.99 1.52 5.38
C ASN A 52 -2.27 2.35 5.39
N LYS A 53 -2.59 3.05 4.29
CA LYS A 53 -3.85 3.81 4.16
C LYS A 53 -5.08 2.92 4.22
N ILE A 54 -5.04 1.75 3.60
CA ILE A 54 -6.15 0.78 3.66
C ILE A 54 -6.31 0.26 5.10
N SER A 55 -5.22 -0.12 5.76
CA SER A 55 -5.25 -0.59 7.14
C SER A 55 -5.80 0.46 8.10
N GLN A 56 -5.42 1.73 7.92
CA GLN A 56 -5.93 2.83 8.73
C GLN A 56 -7.44 2.99 8.53
N LYS A 57 -7.91 3.07 7.27
CA LYS A 57 -9.34 3.18 6.97
C LYS A 57 -10.16 1.97 7.46
N ALA A 58 -9.61 0.77 7.35
CA ALA A 58 -10.25 -0.43 7.87
C ALA A 58 -10.38 -0.37 9.40
N GLY A 59 -9.37 0.16 10.10
CA GLY A 59 -9.44 0.43 11.54
C GLY A 59 -10.51 1.45 11.90
N GLU A 60 -10.55 2.59 11.20
CA GLU A 60 -11.55 3.65 11.38
C GLU A 60 -12.99 3.15 11.14
N LEU A 61 -13.20 2.32 10.11
CA LEU A 61 -14.49 1.70 9.84
C LEU A 61 -14.85 0.67 10.92
N ALA A 62 -13.90 -0.15 11.38
CA ALA A 62 -14.16 -1.12 12.45
C ALA A 62 -14.54 -0.45 13.78
N THR A 63 -13.97 0.72 14.09
CA THR A 63 -14.42 1.55 15.23
C THR A 63 -15.82 2.11 14.99
N LEU A 64 -16.12 2.58 13.78
CA LEU A 64 -17.45 3.09 13.45
C LEU A 64 -18.52 2.01 13.59
N TYR A 65 -18.27 0.78 13.12
CA TYR A 65 -19.19 -0.36 13.29
C TYR A 65 -19.31 -0.81 14.75
N LYS A 66 -18.26 -0.66 15.57
CA LYS A 66 -18.36 -0.92 17.02
C LYS A 66 -19.20 0.14 17.74
N GLU A 67 -19.11 1.40 17.32
CA GLU A 67 -19.94 2.49 17.84
C GLU A 67 -21.40 2.34 17.38
N ASP A 68 -21.64 1.92 16.14
CA ASP A 68 -22.97 1.71 15.57
C ASP A 68 -23.67 0.45 16.13
N ALA A 69 -22.89 -0.57 16.54
CA ALA A 69 -23.40 -1.73 17.29
C ALA A 69 -23.96 -1.36 18.67
N ASN A 70 -23.49 -0.24 19.27
CA ASN A 70 -24.09 0.31 20.48
C ASN A 70 -25.32 1.19 20.20
N LEU A 71 -25.55 1.60 18.95
CA LEU A 71 -26.73 2.38 18.52
C LEU A 71 -27.87 1.51 17.98
N THR A 72 -27.63 0.22 17.71
CA THR A 72 -28.64 -0.73 17.20
C THR A 72 -29.54 -1.34 18.29
N VAL A 73 -29.66 -0.70 19.46
CA VAL A 73 -30.63 -1.08 20.52
C VAL A 73 -32.00 -0.38 20.34
N PHE A 74 -32.35 0.04 19.12
CA PHE A 74 -33.66 0.66 18.82
C PHE A 74 -34.54 -0.15 17.87
N THR A 75 -34.35 -1.47 17.82
CA THR A 75 -35.33 -2.37 17.17
C THR A 75 -35.85 -3.45 18.11
N THR A 76 -35.90 -3.15 19.41
CA THR A 76 -36.79 -3.88 20.32
C THR A 76 -38.23 -3.46 20.03
N ILE A 77 -38.78 -4.06 18.98
CA ILE A 77 -40.14 -4.59 18.97
C ILE A 77 -41.23 -3.52 19.24
N ASP A 78 -41.46 -2.64 18.25
CA ASP A 78 -42.83 -2.17 17.96
C ASP A 78 -43.56 -3.29 17.20
N GLY A 79 -43.83 -4.40 17.89
CA GLY A 79 -44.32 -5.63 17.26
C GLY A 79 -45.06 -6.56 18.19
N ASP A 80 -45.63 -6.05 19.29
CA ASP A 80 -46.60 -6.79 20.09
C ASP A 80 -48.02 -6.26 19.83
N ASP A 81 -48.95 -7.21 19.81
CA ASP A 81 -50.41 -7.12 19.77
C ASP A 81 -51.12 -7.08 18.41
N LEU A 82 -51.05 -8.19 17.67
CA LEU A 82 -52.22 -8.71 16.94
C LEU A 82 -52.30 -10.25 17.02
N HIS A 83 -52.61 -10.79 18.20
CA HIS A 83 -53.20 -12.13 18.33
C HIS A 83 -54.10 -12.22 19.57
N GLU A 84 -55.40 -11.94 19.42
CA GLU A 84 -56.49 -12.48 20.24
C GLU A 84 -57.69 -12.74 19.29
N THR A 85 -57.91 -13.99 18.87
CA THR A 85 -58.88 -14.97 19.42
C THR A 85 -60.35 -14.55 19.30
N GLY A 86 -61.14 -15.37 18.59
CA GLY A 86 -62.59 -15.25 18.44
C GLY A 86 -63.12 -16.00 17.23
#